data_AF-A0A4V5P9Q8-F1
#
_entry.id   AF-A0A4V5P9Q8-F1
#
_cell.length_a   1.000
_cell.length_b   1.000
_cell.length_c   1.000
_cell.angle_alpha   90.00
_cell.angle_beta   90.00
_cell.angle_gamma   90.00
#
_symmetry.space_group_name_H-M   'P 1'
#
loop_
_entity.id
_entity.type
_entity.pdbx_description
1 polymer ?
#
loop_
_entity_poly.entity_id
_entity_poly.type
_entity_poly.pdbx_seq_one_letter_code
_entity_poly.pdbx_strand_id
1 'polypeptide(L)'
;MKNISRYITDIKLLPPNIKDRLFKIMSVQGQITHSNISEILHPESKLEIYKAVIFQILLSCTYKLNLNSSKENRISITSKGIKAVASPCSYLHEASLKRCFNLTDEGVLALALNCRLLKVDFSATQVSHSGVVVLVSGPCAEKLEETHMGYCVNVTDKAVEAVLAVLRYVYYSSMDAP
;
A
#
# COMPACT_ATOMS: atom_id res chain seq x y z
N MET A 1 -16.74 13.15 13.32
CA MET A 1 -16.12 13.95 12.24
C MET A 1 -17.01 15.14 11.94
N LYS A 2 -16.48 16.37 11.96
CA LYS A 2 -17.27 17.56 11.60
C LYS A 2 -17.40 17.59 10.07
N ASN A 3 -18.64 17.61 9.57
CA ASN A 3 -18.92 17.60 8.14
C ASN A 3 -18.53 18.96 7.54
N ILE A 4 -17.37 19.04 6.89
CA ILE A 4 -16.84 20.24 6.24
C ILE A 4 -17.78 20.79 5.16
N SER A 5 -18.74 19.98 4.69
CA SER A 5 -19.75 20.42 3.71
C SER A 5 -20.50 21.67 4.12
N ARG A 6 -20.68 21.90 5.43
CA ARG A 6 -21.34 23.09 5.98
C ARG A 6 -20.56 24.39 5.80
N TYR A 7 -19.26 24.32 5.52
CA TYR A 7 -18.36 25.47 5.40
C TYR A 7 -17.82 25.66 3.98
N ILE A 8 -18.31 24.89 2.99
CA ILE A 8 -17.80 24.91 1.61
C ILE A 8 -17.90 26.31 0.98
N THR A 9 -18.98 27.04 1.24
CA THR A 9 -19.18 28.41 0.73
C THR A 9 -18.11 29.36 1.27
N ASP A 10 -17.77 29.24 2.55
CA ASP A 10 -16.78 30.10 3.20
C ASP A 10 -15.37 29.75 2.73
N ILE A 11 -15.09 28.45 2.55
CA ILE A 11 -13.82 27.94 2.01
C ILE A 11 -13.57 28.47 0.59
N LYS A 12 -14.61 28.53 -0.26
CA LYS A 12 -14.50 29.09 -1.62
C LYS A 12 -14.04 30.54 -1.63
N LEU A 13 -14.47 31.33 -0.64
CA LEU A 13 -14.15 32.75 -0.52
C LEU A 13 -12.77 33.00 0.09
N LEU A 14 -12.07 31.96 0.57
CA LEU A 14 -10.75 32.14 1.18
C LEU A 14 -9.70 32.61 0.16
N PRO A 15 -8.84 33.55 0.57
CA PRO A 15 -7.64 33.93 -0.16
C PRO A 15 -6.73 32.72 -0.48
N PRO A 16 -5.98 32.75 -1.60
CA PRO A 16 -5.14 31.62 -2.03
C PRO A 16 -4.16 31.12 -0.95
N ASN A 17 -3.47 32.04 -0.28
CA ASN A 17 -2.52 31.73 0.80
C ASN A 17 -3.16 31.05 2.02
N ILE A 18 -4.45 31.29 2.29
CA ILE A 18 -5.19 30.61 3.37
C ILE A 18 -5.64 29.22 2.91
N LYS A 19 -6.06 29.09 1.65
CA LYS A 19 -6.39 27.78 1.03
C LYS A 19 -5.18 26.83 1.04
N ASP A 20 -4.00 27.32 0.72
CA ASP A 20 -2.77 26.50 0.75
C ASP A 20 -2.44 26.01 2.17
N ARG A 21 -2.61 26.86 3.20
CA ARG A 21 -2.44 26.48 4.61
C ARG A 21 -3.50 25.46 5.05
N LEU A 22 -4.75 25.67 4.66
CA LEU A 22 -5.87 24.77 4.97
C LEU A 22 -5.64 23.39 4.34
N PHE A 23 -5.22 23.36 3.07
CA PHE A 23 -4.84 22.15 2.37
C PHE A 23 -3.74 21.38 3.10
N LYS A 24 -2.67 22.06 3.54
CA LYS A 24 -1.55 21.43 4.27
C LYS A 24 -2.01 20.80 5.59
N ILE A 25 -2.84 21.49 6.37
CA ILE A 25 -3.38 20.97 7.63
C ILE A 25 -4.28 19.75 7.38
N MET A 26 -5.19 19.83 6.40
CA MET A 26 -6.11 18.73 6.07
C MET A 26 -5.38 17.50 5.49
N SER A 27 -4.30 17.73 4.75
CA SER A 27 -3.42 16.67 4.23
C SER A 27 -2.74 15.90 5.37
N VAL A 28 -2.13 16.59 6.33
CA VAL A 28 -1.48 15.97 7.50
C VAL A 28 -2.48 15.21 8.38
N GLN A 29 -3.72 15.68 8.45
CA GLN A 29 -4.79 15.06 9.23
C GLN A 29 -5.52 13.91 8.50
N GLY A 30 -5.17 13.61 7.24
CA GLY A 30 -5.83 12.57 6.45
C GLY A 30 -7.31 12.87 6.14
N GLN A 31 -7.69 14.15 6.12
CA GLN A 31 -9.08 14.58 5.92
C GLN A 31 -9.38 15.02 4.47
N ILE A 32 -8.42 14.83 3.55
CA ILE A 32 -8.64 15.11 2.13
C ILE A 32 -9.41 13.95 1.49
N THR A 33 -10.51 14.29 0.84
CA THR A 33 -11.37 13.36 0.11
C THR A 33 -11.61 13.89 -1.30
N HIS A 34 -12.03 13.02 -2.22
CA HIS A 34 -12.41 13.43 -3.57
C HIS A 34 -13.52 14.51 -3.58
N SER A 35 -14.35 14.57 -2.54
CA SER A 35 -15.46 15.53 -2.43
C SER A 35 -15.07 16.91 -1.89
N ASN A 36 -13.95 17.05 -1.19
CA ASN A 36 -13.52 18.35 -0.63
C ASN A 36 -12.29 18.95 -1.34
N ILE A 37 -11.54 18.13 -2.07
CA ILE A 37 -10.30 18.53 -2.73
C ILE A 37 -10.49 19.65 -3.74
N SER A 38 -11.59 19.65 -4.50
CA SER A 38 -11.84 20.69 -5.51
C SER A 38 -12.12 22.06 -4.90
N GLU A 39 -12.55 22.10 -3.65
CA GLU A 39 -12.98 23.32 -2.94
C GLU A 39 -11.85 23.98 -2.17
N ILE A 40 -10.89 23.18 -1.67
CA ILE A 40 -9.73 23.67 -0.92
C ILE A 40 -8.57 24.12 -1.82
N LEU A 41 -8.62 23.85 -3.13
CA LEU A 41 -7.55 24.18 -4.08
C LEU A 41 -7.83 25.44 -4.89
N HIS A 42 -6.84 26.33 -4.99
CA HIS A 42 -6.87 27.51 -5.87
C HIS A 42 -6.48 27.13 -7.32
N PRO A 43 -7.05 27.75 -8.38
CA PRO A 43 -6.80 27.40 -9.79
C PRO A 43 -5.34 27.35 -10.23
N GLU A 44 -4.48 28.26 -9.79
CA GLU A 44 -3.05 28.23 -10.13
C GLU A 44 -2.32 27.06 -9.45
N SER A 45 -2.75 26.72 -8.23
CA SER A 45 -2.20 25.61 -7.50
C SER A 45 -2.87 24.28 -7.85
N LYS A 46 -3.99 24.22 -8.60
CA LYS A 46 -4.60 22.96 -9.06
C LYS A 46 -3.67 22.10 -9.92
N LEU A 47 -2.80 22.68 -10.76
CA LEU A 47 -1.95 21.90 -11.67
C LEU A 47 -0.70 21.37 -10.98
N GLU A 48 -0.07 22.19 -10.14
CA GLU A 48 1.05 21.77 -9.28
C GLU A 48 0.59 20.89 -8.12
N ILE A 49 -0.61 21.13 -7.57
CA ILE A 49 -1.20 20.35 -6.48
C ILE A 49 -1.91 19.10 -7.01
N TYR A 50 -2.40 18.98 -8.25
CA TYR A 50 -2.77 17.65 -8.76
C TYR A 50 -1.55 16.74 -8.83
N LYS A 51 -0.41 17.30 -9.28
CA LYS A 51 0.88 16.62 -9.21
C LYS A 51 1.32 16.40 -7.78
N ALA A 52 1.24 17.39 -6.89
CA ALA A 52 1.72 17.31 -5.52
C ALA A 52 0.76 16.56 -4.58
N VAL A 53 -0.53 16.44 -4.86
CA VAL A 53 -1.51 15.58 -4.16
C VAL A 53 -1.40 14.17 -4.65
N ILE A 54 -1.22 13.92 -5.94
CA ILE A 54 -0.78 12.58 -6.36
C ILE A 54 0.56 12.30 -5.68
N PHE A 55 1.55 13.18 -5.77
CA PHE A 55 2.83 13.05 -5.07
C PHE A 55 2.71 13.01 -3.54
N GLN A 56 1.65 13.53 -2.90
CA GLN A 56 1.44 13.54 -1.45
C GLN A 56 0.54 12.39 -0.97
N ILE A 57 -0.36 11.89 -1.81
CA ILE A 57 -0.98 10.55 -1.71
C ILE A 57 0.13 9.49 -1.91
N LEU A 58 1.14 9.83 -2.72
CA LEU A 58 2.35 9.06 -2.94
C LEU A 58 3.50 9.37 -1.95
N LEU A 59 3.50 10.48 -1.21
CA LEU A 59 4.43 10.71 -0.08
C LEU A 59 3.77 10.25 1.22
N SER A 60 2.44 10.22 1.26
CA SER A 60 1.66 9.33 2.10
C SER A 60 1.59 7.93 1.50
N CYS A 61 2.45 7.55 0.55
CA CYS A 61 2.93 6.18 0.43
C CYS A 61 3.57 5.89 1.78
N THR A 62 2.69 5.47 2.67
CA THR A 62 2.95 5.00 4.00
C THR A 62 4.22 4.18 3.99
N TYR A 63 5.09 4.38 4.98
CA TYR A 63 6.05 3.35 5.38
C TYR A 63 5.38 1.96 5.45
N LYS A 64 4.05 1.90 5.71
CA LYS A 64 3.28 0.68 5.91
C LYS A 64 1.92 0.69 5.20
N LEU A 65 1.75 -0.11 4.16
CA LEU A 65 0.45 -0.42 3.55
C LEU A 65 -0.23 -1.51 4.37
N ASN A 66 -1.35 -1.21 5.01
CA ASN A 66 -2.12 -2.21 5.76
C ASN A 66 -3.55 -2.32 5.23
N LEU A 67 -3.86 -3.46 4.61
CA LEU A 67 -5.18 -3.78 4.07
C LEU A 67 -5.94 -4.81 4.93
N ASN A 68 -5.50 -5.07 6.16
CA ASN A 68 -6.12 -6.03 7.09
C ASN A 68 -7.30 -5.41 7.87
N SER A 69 -8.20 -4.71 7.19
CA SER A 69 -9.33 -4.02 7.83
C SER A 69 -10.41 -4.95 8.39
N SER A 70 -10.43 -6.22 7.97
CA SER A 70 -11.44 -7.21 8.34
C SER A 70 -10.83 -8.60 8.52
N LYS A 71 -11.49 -9.43 9.32
CA LYS A 71 -11.17 -10.85 9.47
C LYS A 71 -11.68 -11.71 8.29
N GLU A 72 -12.47 -11.15 7.38
CA GLU A 72 -13.01 -11.88 6.23
C GLU A 72 -12.10 -11.83 5.00
N ASN A 73 -12.37 -12.70 4.02
CA ASN A 73 -11.69 -12.72 2.74
C ASN A 73 -12.04 -11.49 1.90
N ARG A 74 -11.01 -10.80 1.41
CA ARG A 74 -11.13 -9.61 0.57
C ARG A 74 -10.96 -9.99 -0.90
N ILE A 75 -12.08 -10.08 -1.60
CA ILE A 75 -12.10 -10.39 -3.04
C ILE A 75 -11.94 -9.14 -3.92
N SER A 76 -12.19 -7.93 -3.36
CA SER A 76 -12.10 -6.68 -4.11
C SER A 76 -10.65 -6.17 -4.28
N ILE A 77 -9.73 -6.63 -3.44
CA ILE A 77 -8.30 -6.30 -3.56
C ILE A 77 -7.63 -7.29 -4.50
N THR A 78 -7.02 -6.77 -5.56
CA THR A 78 -6.42 -7.58 -6.65
C THR A 78 -4.99 -7.15 -6.94
N SER A 79 -4.24 -8.02 -7.63
CA SER A 79 -2.88 -7.70 -8.11
C SER A 79 -2.81 -6.42 -8.96
N LYS A 80 -3.87 -6.10 -9.72
CA LYS A 80 -3.95 -4.83 -10.47
C LYS A 80 -3.97 -3.62 -9.54
N GLY A 81 -4.73 -3.68 -8.45
CA GLY A 81 -4.77 -2.64 -7.43
C GLY A 81 -3.43 -2.49 -6.71
N ILE A 82 -2.80 -3.61 -6.33
CA ILE A 82 -1.47 -3.58 -5.71
C ILE A 82 -0.42 -3.00 -6.65
N LYS A 83 -0.43 -3.37 -7.93
CA LYS A 83 0.48 -2.80 -8.93
C LYS A 83 0.31 -1.29 -9.09
N ALA A 84 -0.94 -0.80 -9.10
CA ALA A 84 -1.22 0.63 -9.18
C ALA A 84 -0.67 1.41 -7.98
N VAL A 85 -0.64 0.79 -6.79
CA VAL A 85 -0.04 1.36 -5.58
C VAL A 85 1.49 1.21 -5.58
N ALA A 86 2.02 0.05 -5.96
CA ALA A 86 3.45 -0.24 -5.91
C ALA A 86 4.26 0.61 -6.89
N SER A 87 3.75 0.79 -8.12
CA SER A 87 4.49 1.48 -9.20
C SER A 87 4.97 2.89 -8.82
N PRO A 88 4.16 3.73 -8.16
CA PRO A 88 4.62 5.04 -7.71
C PRO A 88 5.18 5.09 -6.26
N CYS A 89 5.13 3.99 -5.49
CA CYS A 89 5.51 3.95 -4.07
C CYS A 89 6.85 3.25 -3.80
N SER A 90 7.99 3.90 -4.11
CA SER A 90 9.30 3.29 -3.90
C SER A 90 9.78 3.18 -2.45
N TYR A 91 9.16 3.94 -1.54
CA TYR A 91 9.49 3.99 -0.11
C TYR A 91 8.61 3.10 0.77
N LEU A 92 7.75 2.26 0.18
CA LEU A 92 6.95 1.32 0.95
C LEU A 92 7.86 0.31 1.66
N HIS A 93 7.85 0.29 2.99
CA HIS A 93 8.66 -0.63 3.81
C HIS A 93 7.87 -1.85 4.29
N GLU A 94 6.59 -1.70 4.63
CA GLU A 94 5.76 -2.81 5.11
C GLU A 94 4.49 -2.93 4.27
N ALA A 95 4.14 -4.14 3.85
CA ALA A 95 2.90 -4.41 3.14
C ALA A 95 2.15 -5.58 3.80
N SER A 96 1.09 -5.25 4.53
CA SER A 96 0.21 -6.19 5.21
C SER A 96 -1.04 -6.41 4.36
N LEU A 97 -1.03 -7.50 3.60
CA LEU A 97 -2.04 -7.83 2.62
C LEU A 97 -2.95 -8.97 3.08
N LYS A 98 -2.51 -9.86 3.99
CA LYS A 98 -3.21 -11.05 4.51
C LYS A 98 -4.35 -11.53 3.60
N ARG A 99 -5.57 -11.81 4.05
CA ARG A 99 -6.72 -12.41 3.33
C ARG A 99 -7.23 -11.73 2.02
N CYS A 100 -6.39 -11.11 1.20
CA CYS A 100 -6.69 -10.64 -0.16
C CYS A 100 -6.65 -11.82 -1.14
N PHE A 101 -7.73 -12.59 -1.19
CA PHE A 101 -7.79 -13.85 -1.96
C PHE A 101 -7.47 -13.67 -3.46
N ASN A 102 -7.84 -12.53 -4.06
CA ASN A 102 -7.54 -12.27 -5.48
C ASN A 102 -6.14 -11.66 -5.71
N LEU A 103 -5.25 -11.71 -4.71
CA LEU A 103 -3.84 -11.37 -4.87
C LEU A 103 -3.06 -12.59 -5.38
N THR A 104 -2.29 -12.38 -6.44
CA THR A 104 -1.48 -13.39 -7.14
C THR A 104 -0.02 -12.94 -7.21
N ASP A 105 0.83 -13.77 -7.81
CA ASP A 105 2.27 -13.50 -8.04
C ASP A 105 2.52 -12.15 -8.71
N GLU A 106 1.63 -11.69 -9.60
CA GLU A 106 1.76 -10.38 -10.25
C GLU A 106 1.80 -9.22 -9.26
N GLY A 107 1.03 -9.30 -8.17
CA GLY A 107 0.98 -8.26 -7.15
C GLY A 107 2.28 -8.22 -6.34
N VAL A 108 2.81 -9.40 -5.99
CA VAL A 108 4.09 -9.54 -5.28
C VAL A 108 5.26 -9.12 -6.16
N LEU A 109 5.25 -9.49 -7.44
CA LEU A 109 6.24 -9.03 -8.44
C LEU A 109 6.24 -7.51 -8.54
N ALA A 110 5.07 -6.87 -8.61
CA ALA A 110 4.99 -5.41 -8.66
C ALA A 110 5.60 -4.75 -7.42
N LEU A 111 5.37 -5.32 -6.23
CA LEU A 111 5.99 -4.85 -5.01
C LEU A 111 7.51 -5.06 -5.02
N ALA A 112 7.98 -6.25 -5.41
CA ALA A 112 9.40 -6.59 -5.42
C ALA A 112 10.22 -5.71 -6.39
N LEU A 113 9.62 -5.32 -7.52
CA LEU A 113 10.27 -4.48 -8.52
C LEU A 113 10.28 -2.99 -8.17
N ASN A 114 9.21 -2.48 -7.53
CA ASN A 114 9.01 -1.04 -7.39
C ASN A 114 9.26 -0.52 -5.98
N CYS A 115 9.24 -1.37 -4.96
CA CYS A 115 9.29 -0.96 -3.55
C CYS A 115 10.57 -1.45 -2.84
N ARG A 116 11.07 -0.65 -1.90
CA ARG A 116 12.15 -1.05 -0.96
C ARG A 116 11.57 -1.66 0.31
N LEU A 117 10.97 -2.85 0.17
CA LEU A 117 10.30 -3.52 1.27
C LEU A 117 11.27 -4.04 2.34
N LEU A 118 10.89 -3.85 3.60
CA LEU A 118 11.44 -4.53 4.78
C LEU A 118 10.55 -5.71 5.17
N LYS A 119 9.23 -5.57 5.10
CA LYS A 119 8.28 -6.59 5.57
C LYS A 119 7.11 -6.78 4.62
N VAL A 120 6.69 -8.02 4.42
CA VAL A 120 5.46 -8.29 3.68
C VAL A 120 4.69 -9.46 4.28
N ASP A 121 3.37 -9.32 4.39
CA ASP A 121 2.46 -10.39 4.78
C ASP A 121 1.41 -10.58 3.69
N PHE A 122 1.49 -11.68 2.96
CA PHE A 122 0.51 -12.10 1.95
C PHE A 122 -0.12 -13.44 2.34
N SER A 123 -0.23 -13.74 3.64
CA SER A 123 -0.87 -14.95 4.14
C SER A 123 -2.32 -15.08 3.68
N ALA A 124 -2.78 -16.30 3.37
CA ALA A 124 -4.13 -16.58 2.86
C ALA A 124 -4.45 -15.82 1.55
N THR A 125 -3.51 -15.84 0.60
CA THR A 125 -3.67 -15.32 -0.77
C THR A 125 -3.40 -16.43 -1.79
N GLN A 126 -3.53 -16.12 -3.09
CA GLN A 126 -3.27 -17.07 -4.18
C GLN A 126 -1.83 -16.97 -4.70
N VAL A 127 -0.94 -16.29 -3.98
CA VAL A 127 0.50 -16.23 -4.27
C VAL A 127 1.08 -17.65 -4.22
N SER A 128 1.87 -17.98 -5.23
CA SER A 128 2.55 -19.26 -5.38
C SER A 128 4.02 -19.16 -4.98
N HIS A 129 4.69 -20.32 -4.95
CA HIS A 129 6.13 -20.39 -4.79
C HIS A 129 6.90 -19.48 -5.80
N SER A 130 6.37 -19.27 -7.00
CA SER A 130 7.01 -18.40 -8.00
C SER A 130 7.01 -16.93 -7.57
N GLY A 131 5.89 -16.44 -7.01
CA GLY A 131 5.83 -15.09 -6.44
C GLY A 131 6.78 -14.89 -5.26
N VAL A 132 6.94 -15.92 -4.43
CA VAL A 132 7.88 -15.90 -3.31
C VAL A 132 9.33 -15.84 -3.80
N VAL A 133 9.70 -16.66 -4.78
CA VAL A 133 11.06 -16.65 -5.37
C VAL A 133 11.39 -15.27 -5.95
N VAL A 134 10.45 -14.64 -6.66
CA VAL A 134 10.62 -13.28 -7.20
C VAL A 134 10.83 -12.26 -6.09
N LEU A 135 10.10 -12.37 -4.98
CA LEU A 135 10.24 -11.46 -3.84
C LEU A 135 11.65 -11.51 -3.24
N VAL A 136 12.24 -12.70 -3.12
CA VAL A 136 13.56 -12.91 -2.49
C VAL A 136 14.74 -12.89 -3.46
N SER A 137 14.49 -12.82 -4.78
CA SER A 137 15.53 -12.64 -5.81
C SER A 137 15.47 -11.28 -6.50
N GLY A 138 14.40 -10.51 -6.25
CA GLY A 138 14.17 -9.21 -6.86
C GLY A 138 14.91 -8.05 -6.18
N PRO A 139 14.74 -6.82 -6.70
CA PRO A 139 15.42 -5.62 -6.19
C PRO A 139 15.22 -5.30 -4.70
N CYS A 140 14.14 -5.77 -4.09
CA CYS A 140 13.88 -5.57 -2.66
C CYS A 140 14.61 -6.57 -1.75
N ALA A 141 15.17 -7.66 -2.29
CA ALA A 141 15.70 -8.79 -1.52
C ALA A 141 16.76 -8.38 -0.50
N GLU A 142 17.66 -7.46 -0.85
CA GLU A 142 18.74 -6.97 0.04
C GLU A 142 18.22 -6.27 1.30
N LYS A 143 16.99 -5.76 1.26
CA LYS A 143 16.38 -5.01 2.36
C LYS A 143 15.27 -5.77 3.05
N LEU A 144 14.78 -6.84 2.45
CA LEU A 144 13.71 -7.63 3.02
C LEU A 144 14.21 -8.26 4.33
N GLU A 145 13.46 -8.07 5.40
CA GLU A 145 13.74 -8.57 6.75
C GLU A 145 12.77 -9.69 7.13
N GLU A 146 11.52 -9.59 6.69
CA GLU A 146 10.43 -10.44 7.17
C GLU A 146 9.41 -10.72 6.07
N THR A 147 9.01 -11.98 5.92
CA THR A 147 7.91 -12.39 5.06
C THR A 147 6.97 -13.36 5.76
N HIS A 148 5.67 -13.14 5.61
CA HIS A 148 4.61 -14.00 6.13
C HIS A 148 3.80 -14.55 4.96
N MET A 149 3.79 -15.87 4.85
CA MET A 149 3.15 -16.60 3.74
C MET A 149 2.31 -17.79 4.23
N GLY A 150 1.79 -17.69 5.46
CA GLY A 150 0.95 -18.74 6.07
C GLY A 150 -0.34 -18.94 5.30
N TYR A 151 -0.87 -20.17 5.30
CA TYR A 151 -2.13 -20.53 4.61
C TYR A 151 -2.15 -20.24 3.10
N CYS A 152 -0.99 -20.04 2.45
CA CYS A 152 -0.90 -19.95 0.99
C CYS A 152 -0.78 -21.36 0.42
N VAL A 153 -1.83 -21.83 -0.25
CA VAL A 153 -1.94 -23.23 -0.70
C VAL A 153 -1.00 -23.61 -1.84
N ASN A 154 -0.45 -22.61 -2.53
CA ASN A 154 0.42 -22.78 -3.69
C ASN A 154 1.91 -22.56 -3.37
N VAL A 155 2.26 -22.40 -2.09
CA VAL A 155 3.64 -22.24 -1.60
C VAL A 155 4.19 -23.62 -1.22
N THR A 156 5.37 -23.94 -1.74
CA THR A 156 6.05 -25.23 -1.55
C THR A 156 7.32 -25.06 -0.70
N ASP A 157 7.89 -26.17 -0.24
CA ASP A 157 9.13 -26.17 0.54
C ASP A 157 10.29 -25.45 -0.16
N LYS A 158 10.35 -25.49 -1.49
CA LYS A 158 11.34 -24.74 -2.29
C LYS A 158 11.25 -23.23 -2.08
N ALA A 159 10.05 -22.69 -1.91
CA ALA A 159 9.88 -21.28 -1.59
C ALA A 159 10.39 -20.97 -0.19
N VAL A 160 10.15 -21.86 0.77
CA VAL A 160 10.67 -21.73 2.14
C VAL A 160 12.19 -21.75 2.14
N GLU A 161 12.82 -22.69 1.43
CA GLU A 161 14.27 -22.77 1.25
C GLU A 161 14.84 -21.49 0.61
N ALA A 162 14.20 -20.99 -0.45
CA ALA A 162 14.62 -19.75 -1.11
C ALA A 162 14.55 -18.54 -0.17
N VAL A 163 13.53 -18.48 0.69
CA VAL A 163 13.42 -17.42 1.70
C VAL A 163 14.49 -17.58 2.77
N LEU A 164 14.75 -18.80 3.26
CA LEU A 164 15.78 -19.07 4.28
C LEU A 164 17.21 -18.76 3.79
N ALA A 165 17.44 -18.81 2.48
CA ALA A 165 18.72 -18.41 1.88
C ALA A 165 18.97 -16.89 1.95
N VAL A 166 17.92 -16.09 2.11
CA VAL A 166 17.98 -14.62 2.03
C VAL A 166 17.63 -13.96 3.36
N LEU A 167 16.61 -14.45 4.05
CA LEU A 167 16.07 -13.89 5.28
C LEU A 167 16.51 -14.68 6.51
N ARG A 168 16.76 -13.96 7.61
CA ARG A 168 17.06 -14.57 8.91
C ARG A 168 15.81 -15.00 9.70
N TYR A 169 14.63 -14.47 9.36
CA TYR A 169 13.37 -14.76 10.04
C TYR A 169 12.25 -15.05 9.04
N VAL A 170 11.60 -16.20 9.19
CA VAL A 170 10.49 -16.65 8.32
C VAL A 170 9.33 -17.12 9.18
N TYR A 171 8.14 -16.55 8.95
CA TYR A 171 6.90 -17.03 9.55
C TYR A 171 6.10 -17.77 8.47
N TYR A 172 6.26 -19.09 8.46
CA TYR A 172 5.49 -20.02 7.65
C TYR A 172 4.66 -20.90 8.58
N SER A 173 3.34 -20.89 8.43
CA SER A 173 2.45 -21.88 9.02
C SER A 173 1.84 -22.70 7.89
N SER A 174 2.24 -23.97 7.80
CA SER A 174 1.49 -25.01 7.09
C SER A 174 0.09 -25.13 7.70
N MET A 175 -0.84 -25.80 7.02
CA MET A 175 -2.28 -25.90 7.34
C MET A 175 -2.65 -26.54 8.70
N ASP A 176 -1.80 -26.52 9.71
CA ASP A 176 -2.19 -26.93 11.05
C ASP A 176 -2.83 -25.73 11.78
N ALA A 177 -4.16 -25.72 11.73
CA ALA A 177 -5.07 -24.76 12.34
C ALA A 177 -4.95 -24.75 13.90
N PRO A 178 -5.48 -23.70 14.56
CA PRO A 178 -6.93 -23.59 14.74
C PRO A 178 -7.59 -22.42 14.00
#